data_AF-A0A9Q1Q5T2-F1
#
_entry.id   AF-A0A9Q1Q5T2-F1
#
_cell.length_a   1.000
_cell.length_b   1.000
_cell.length_c   1.000
_cell.angle_alpha   90.00
_cell.angle_beta   90.00
_cell.angle_gamma   90.00
#
_symmetry.space_group_name_H-M   'P 1'
#
loop_
_entity.id
_entity.type
_entity.pdbx_description
1 polymer ?
#
loop_
_entity_poly.entity_id
_entity_poly.type
_entity_poly.pdbx_seq_one_letter_code
_entity_poly.pdbx_strand_id
1 'polypeptide(L)'
;MPITASKLSKLECRILVEKIMGKVRLWSTRSLSLVGRAQLLNTVVFGMYNFWAMIFILPQEVIDQINQISRNYLWSGNVKYKRAPYISWSTICTPKKHVGLGLKNLAAWNKASVVKLVWSVAMKKDILWVKWFHVKYLKSTKWWEYKAPPGCSWCWKKIVTIKDVFKHTMSASLGFTASHYIVKTGNTKTYFYNLAVHPSQNASQNTWAKKFWQFITDWWPFPHFTPYCDTFTRALQTMKGLRNYKNITHVVVAATIYKIWRTRNTKIFDNKVLPEVLGYQQTRKHIIQRILLLNTISRQYESCIDKLLG
;
A
#
# COMPACT_ATOMS: atom_id res chain seq x y z
N MET A 1 14.75 3.45 5.74
CA MET A 1 14.27 2.92 7.04
C MET A 1 15.27 3.35 8.10
N PRO A 2 14.85 3.76 9.30
CA PRO A 2 15.77 4.16 10.35
C PRO A 2 16.57 2.95 10.76
N ILE A 3 17.88 3.16 10.84
CA ILE A 3 18.91 2.18 11.12
C ILE A 3 19.06 2.07 12.64
N THR A 4 17.94 2.03 13.37
CA THR A 4 18.01 1.88 14.83
C THR A 4 18.15 0.39 15.12
N ALA A 5 19.36 -0.02 15.51
CA ALA A 5 19.67 -1.40 15.85
C ALA A 5 18.95 -1.85 17.14
N SER A 6 18.66 -0.89 18.03
CA SER A 6 18.03 -1.08 19.33
C SER A 6 16.50 -0.96 19.30
N LYS A 7 15.86 -1.51 20.33
CA LYS A 7 14.44 -1.30 20.63
C LYS A 7 14.21 0.19 20.83
N LEU A 8 13.20 0.75 20.15
CA LEU A 8 12.82 2.16 20.34
C LEU A 8 12.49 2.38 21.82
N SER A 9 13.32 3.18 22.50
CA SER A 9 13.18 3.44 23.92
C SER A 9 12.02 4.40 24.17
N LYS A 10 11.43 4.31 25.35
CA LYS A 10 10.42 5.26 25.85
C LYS A 10 10.92 6.70 25.76
N LEU A 11 12.22 6.90 25.99
CA LEU A 11 12.85 8.22 25.94
C LEU A 11 12.83 8.83 24.52
N GLU A 12 13.08 8.00 23.50
CA GLU A 12 13.05 8.44 22.10
C GLU A 12 11.61 8.77 21.66
N CYS A 13 10.64 8.00 22.17
CA CYS A 13 9.22 8.27 21.94
C CYS A 13 8.70 9.48 22.72
N ARG A 14 9.40 9.92 23.78
CA ARG A 14 8.98 11.06 24.61
C ARG A 14 8.87 12.33 23.78
N ILE A 15 9.77 12.52 22.82
CA ILE A 15 9.75 13.66 21.88
C ILE A 15 8.43 13.72 21.12
N LEU A 16 7.88 12.58 20.68
CA LEU A 16 6.59 12.53 20.00
C LEU A 16 5.45 12.95 20.94
N VAL A 17 5.43 12.40 22.16
CA VAL A 17 4.40 12.70 23.17
C VAL A 17 4.46 14.17 23.57
N GLU A 18 5.65 14.73 23.79
CA GLU A 18 5.87 16.14 24.12
C GLU A 18 5.40 17.07 22.99
N LYS A 19 5.71 16.74 21.73
CA LYS A 19 5.25 17.53 20.58
C LYS A 19 3.71 17.50 20.47
N ILE A 20 3.09 16.33 20.64
CA ILE A 20 1.61 16.21 20.64
C ILE A 20 1.03 17.01 21.81
N MET A 21 1.59 16.88 23.01
CA MET A 21 1.17 17.61 24.18
C MET A 21 1.29 19.13 23.99
N GLY A 22 2.38 19.62 23.38
CA GLY A 22 2.56 21.03 23.06
C GLY A 22 1.49 21.56 22.10
N LYS A 23 1.12 20.79 21.06
CA LYS A 23 0.02 21.14 20.16
C LYS A 23 -1.32 21.19 20.89
N VAL A 24 -1.59 20.21 21.74
CA VAL A 24 -2.82 20.18 22.53
C VAL A 24 -2.88 21.38 23.49
N ARG A 25 -1.79 21.72 24.20
CA ARG A 25 -1.74 22.93 25.05
C ARG A 25 -2.07 24.20 24.28
N LEU A 26 -1.52 24.35 23.08
CA LEU A 26 -1.79 25.50 22.21
C LEU A 26 -3.26 25.57 21.77
N TRP A 27 -3.91 24.42 21.56
CA TRP A 27 -5.32 24.42 21.19
C TRP A 27 -6.25 24.59 22.39
N SER A 28 -5.82 24.19 23.59
CA SER A 28 -6.60 24.38 24.82
C SER A 28 -6.88 25.85 25.14
N THR A 29 -6.04 26.78 24.66
CA THR A 29 -6.29 28.22 24.81
C THR A 29 -7.40 28.74 23.89
N ARG A 30 -7.85 27.93 22.93
CA ARG A 30 -8.90 28.29 21.97
C ARG A 30 -10.20 27.57 22.36
N SER A 31 -11.31 28.30 22.42
CA SER A 31 -12.64 27.73 22.65
C SER A 31 -13.16 27.01 21.39
N LEU A 32 -12.75 25.76 21.20
CA LEU A 32 -13.19 24.92 20.08
C LEU A 32 -14.38 24.04 20.44
N SER A 33 -15.29 23.84 19.49
CA SER A 33 -16.39 22.88 19.60
C SER A 33 -15.85 21.43 19.64
N LEU A 34 -16.66 20.50 20.17
CA LEU A 34 -16.30 19.08 20.25
C LEU A 34 -15.90 18.49 18.88
N VAL A 35 -16.63 18.87 17.82
CA VAL A 35 -16.35 18.47 16.44
C VAL A 35 -15.01 19.05 15.96
N GLY A 36 -14.74 20.32 16.24
CA GLY A 36 -13.46 20.95 15.91
C GLY A 36 -12.27 20.27 16.60
N ARG A 37 -12.43 19.89 17.87
CA ARG A 37 -11.40 19.14 18.62
C ARG A 37 -11.16 17.76 18.01
N ALA A 38 -12.21 17.02 17.69
CA ALA A 38 -12.10 15.72 17.03
C ALA A 38 -11.40 15.81 15.67
N GLN A 39 -11.68 16.87 14.90
CA GLN A 39 -11.02 17.10 13.61
C GLN A 39 -9.52 17.34 13.75
N LEU A 40 -9.09 18.12 14.74
CA LEU A 40 -7.66 18.36 15.02
C LEU A 40 -6.94 17.09 15.46
N LEU A 41 -7.58 16.24 16.27
CA LEU A 41 -7.04 14.94 16.64
C LEU A 41 -6.84 14.04 15.41
N ASN A 42 -7.84 13.98 14.52
CA ASN A 42 -7.81 13.14 13.32
C ASN A 42 -6.84 13.60 12.23
N THR A 43 -6.55 14.90 12.16
CA THR A 43 -5.67 15.46 11.14
C THR A 43 -4.25 15.60 11.66
N VAL A 44 -4.06 16.36 12.74
CA VAL A 44 -2.73 16.74 13.23
C VAL A 44 -2.13 15.68 14.13
N VAL A 45 -2.82 15.26 15.21
CA VAL A 45 -2.27 14.27 16.15
C VAL A 45 -2.06 12.93 15.45
N PHE A 46 -3.06 12.48 14.70
CA PHE A 46 -2.95 11.27 13.89
C PHE A 46 -1.87 11.42 12.80
N GLY A 47 -1.72 12.57 12.15
CA GLY A 47 -0.66 12.80 11.16
C GLY A 47 0.74 12.66 11.74
N MET A 48 0.98 13.28 12.90
CA MET A 48 2.24 13.17 13.65
C MET A 48 2.51 11.72 14.07
N TYR A 49 1.50 11.06 14.66
CA TYR A 49 1.60 9.65 15.05
C TYR A 49 1.90 8.74 13.86
N ASN A 50 1.17 8.92 12.75
CA ASN A 50 1.21 8.05 11.58
C ASN A 50 2.60 8.08 10.91
N PHE A 51 3.27 9.23 10.92
CA PHE A 51 4.65 9.33 10.45
C PHE A 51 5.58 8.34 11.18
N TRP A 52 5.47 8.23 12.50
CA TRP A 52 6.25 7.28 13.30
C TRP A 52 5.76 5.85 13.11
N ALA A 53 4.44 5.64 13.14
CA ALA A 53 3.80 4.32 13.05
C ALA A 53 3.98 3.63 11.69
N MET A 54 4.28 4.38 10.62
CA MET A 54 4.62 3.83 9.30
C MET A 54 5.98 3.13 9.28
N ILE A 55 6.83 3.41 10.26
CA ILE A 55 8.23 3.04 10.24
C ILE A 55 8.58 2.16 11.46
N PHE A 56 8.02 2.49 12.62
CA PHE A 56 8.28 1.83 13.89
C PHE A 56 7.02 1.21 14.47
N ILE A 57 7.22 0.14 15.24
CA ILE A 57 6.20 -0.37 16.15
C ILE A 57 6.38 0.36 17.46
N LEU A 58 5.46 1.26 17.76
CA LEU A 58 5.49 2.07 18.97
C LEU A 58 5.14 1.20 20.18
N PRO A 59 5.82 1.41 21.33
CA PRO A 59 5.44 0.74 22.57
C PRO A 59 3.99 1.04 22.96
N GLN A 60 3.30 0.04 23.52
CA GLN A 60 1.89 0.19 23.92
C GLN A 60 1.71 1.35 24.90
N GLU A 61 2.63 1.51 25.87
CA GLU A 61 2.62 2.65 26.81
C GLU A 61 2.57 4.02 26.12
N VAL A 62 3.30 4.20 25.01
CA VAL A 62 3.34 5.47 24.27
C VAL A 62 2.01 5.70 23.58
N ILE A 63 1.45 4.65 22.98
CA ILE A 63 0.13 4.70 22.36
C ILE A 63 -0.94 5.05 23.39
N ASP A 64 -0.87 4.45 24.58
CA ASP A 64 -1.81 4.71 25.68
C ASP A 64 -1.70 6.14 26.20
N GLN A 65 -0.48 6.68 26.32
CA GLN A 65 -0.27 8.09 26.67
C GLN A 65 -0.86 9.04 25.62
N ILE A 66 -0.65 8.76 24.33
CA ILE A 66 -1.22 9.58 23.24
C ILE A 66 -2.76 9.49 23.26
N ASN A 67 -3.31 8.29 23.46
CA ASN A 67 -4.75 8.09 23.61
C ASN A 67 -5.29 8.86 24.82
N GLN A 68 -4.59 8.85 25.95
CA GLN A 68 -4.99 9.58 27.16
C GLN A 68 -5.02 11.10 26.91
N ILE A 69 -3.97 11.66 26.31
CA ILE A 69 -3.93 13.09 25.96
C ILE A 69 -5.06 13.44 24.99
N SER A 70 -5.27 12.61 23.96
CA SER A 70 -6.31 12.81 22.96
C SER A 70 -7.71 12.76 23.58
N ARG A 71 -7.94 11.82 24.50
CA ARG A 71 -9.19 11.66 25.24
C ARG A 71 -9.48 12.85 26.14
N ASN A 72 -8.48 13.31 26.90
CA ASN A 72 -8.60 14.47 27.78
C ASN A 72 -8.93 15.73 26.97
N TYR A 73 -8.23 15.93 25.87
CA TYR A 73 -8.47 17.08 24.99
C TYR A 73 -9.85 17.05 24.36
N LEU A 74 -10.32 15.90 23.89
CA LEU A 74 -11.64 15.77 23.26
C LEU A 74 -12.76 16.25 24.21
N TRP A 75 -12.77 15.75 25.45
CA TRP A 75 -13.85 16.02 26.42
C TRP A 75 -13.68 17.33 27.19
N SER A 76 -12.46 17.64 27.63
CA SER A 76 -12.18 18.80 28.49
C SER A 76 -11.76 20.04 27.70
N GLY A 77 -11.19 19.84 26.51
CA GLY A 77 -10.46 20.90 25.81
C GLY A 77 -9.13 21.22 26.47
N ASN A 78 -8.67 20.37 27.40
CA ASN A 78 -7.44 20.56 28.17
C ASN A 78 -6.61 19.27 28.21
N VAL A 79 -5.30 19.40 28.43
CA VAL A 79 -4.37 18.25 28.52
C VAL A 79 -4.67 17.36 29.73
N LYS A 80 -4.98 17.99 30.86
CA LYS A 80 -5.35 17.31 32.10
C LYS A 80 -6.86 17.29 32.22
N TYR A 81 -7.42 16.12 32.42
CA TYR A 81 -8.84 15.93 32.70
C TYR A 81 -8.98 14.97 33.87
N LYS A 82 -9.71 15.39 34.92
CA LYS A 82 -9.89 14.61 36.15
C LYS A 82 -11.21 13.82 36.17
N ARG A 83 -12.12 14.05 35.23
CA ARG A 83 -13.44 13.38 35.20
C ARG A 83 -13.41 12.15 34.30
N ALA A 84 -14.28 11.18 34.59
CA ALA A 84 -14.48 10.04 33.71
C ALA A 84 -15.17 10.51 32.41
N PRO A 85 -14.66 10.12 31.24
CA PRO A 85 -15.29 10.45 29.96
C PRO A 85 -16.58 9.64 29.77
N TYR A 86 -17.59 10.27 29.18
CA TYR A 86 -18.92 9.68 28.97
C TYR A 86 -18.93 8.43 28.08
N ILE A 87 -17.96 8.32 27.17
CA ILE A 87 -17.88 7.21 26.21
C ILE A 87 -16.50 6.55 26.28
N SER A 88 -16.50 5.22 26.14
CA SER A 88 -15.29 4.42 26.04
C SER A 88 -14.44 4.85 24.83
N TRP A 89 -13.11 4.83 24.97
CA TRP A 89 -12.23 5.23 23.85
C TRP A 89 -12.35 4.27 22.66
N SER A 90 -12.55 2.97 22.92
CA SER A 90 -12.78 1.96 21.88
C SER A 90 -14.03 2.25 21.05
N THR A 91 -15.14 2.67 21.69
CA THR A 91 -16.37 3.07 20.99
C THR A 91 -16.15 4.32 20.13
N ILE A 92 -15.43 5.33 20.64
CA ILE A 92 -15.11 6.56 19.89
C ILE A 92 -14.26 6.25 18.64
N CYS A 93 -13.36 5.26 18.75
CA CYS A 93 -12.51 4.82 17.66
C CYS A 93 -13.22 3.98 16.58
N THR A 94 -14.52 3.69 16.73
CA THR A 94 -15.27 2.99 15.68
C THR A 94 -15.57 3.90 14.49
N PRO A 95 -15.78 3.34 13.29
CA PRO A 95 -16.16 4.12 12.11
C PRO A 95 -17.49 4.85 12.35
N LYS A 96 -17.67 6.02 11.71
CA LYS A 96 -18.94 6.78 11.78
C LYS A 96 -20.16 5.97 11.34
N LYS A 97 -19.97 4.99 10.45
CA LYS A 97 -21.01 4.05 10.01
C LYS A 97 -21.56 3.16 11.14
N HIS A 98 -20.77 2.95 12.19
CA HIS A 98 -21.12 2.14 13.36
C HIS A 98 -21.23 3.00 14.62
N VAL A 99 -21.80 4.21 14.50
CA VAL A 99 -22.09 5.13 15.63
C VAL A 99 -20.85 5.75 16.29
N GLY A 100 -19.65 5.48 15.79
CA GLY A 100 -18.41 6.07 16.30
C GLY A 100 -18.13 7.50 15.84
N LEU A 101 -17.14 8.14 16.47
CA LEU A 101 -16.69 9.48 16.09
C LEU A 101 -15.73 9.48 14.90
N GLY A 102 -15.31 8.29 14.45
CA GLY A 102 -14.34 8.11 13.37
C GLY A 102 -12.91 8.50 13.75
N LEU A 103 -12.58 8.49 15.06
CA LEU A 103 -11.18 8.53 15.49
C LEU A 103 -10.51 7.19 15.15
N LYS A 104 -9.24 7.20 14.80
CA LYS A 104 -8.52 5.96 14.45
C LYS A 104 -7.94 5.32 15.71
N ASN A 105 -8.16 4.01 15.87
CA ASN A 105 -7.45 3.24 16.89
C ASN A 105 -5.96 3.18 16.53
N LEU A 106 -5.13 3.88 17.30
CA LEU A 106 -3.70 4.01 17.05
C LEU A 106 -3.00 2.64 17.07
N ALA A 107 -3.27 1.79 18.06
CA ALA A 107 -2.63 0.48 18.17
C ALA A 107 -2.96 -0.43 16.97
N ALA A 108 -4.23 -0.48 16.57
CA ALA A 108 -4.63 -1.22 15.37
C ALA A 108 -4.00 -0.65 14.10
N TRP A 109 -3.93 0.68 13.99
CA TRP A 109 -3.32 1.37 12.84
C TRP A 109 -1.81 1.11 12.73
N ASN A 110 -1.08 1.04 13.85
CA ASN A 110 0.34 0.71 13.84
C ASN A 110 0.58 -0.67 13.24
N LYS A 111 -0.17 -1.66 13.74
CA LYS A 111 -0.10 -3.05 13.26
C LYS A 111 -0.40 -3.10 11.76
N ALA A 112 -1.49 -2.45 11.33
CA ALA A 112 -1.86 -2.37 9.91
C ALA A 112 -0.78 -1.69 9.05
N SER A 113 -0.16 -0.63 9.56
CA SER A 113 0.92 0.08 8.86
C SER A 113 2.15 -0.82 8.68
N VAL A 114 2.46 -1.67 9.66
CA VAL A 114 3.57 -2.62 9.54
C VAL A 114 3.21 -3.80 8.65
N VAL A 115 1.96 -4.26 8.67
CA VAL A 115 1.45 -5.26 7.71
C VAL A 115 1.63 -4.76 6.27
N LYS A 116 1.44 -3.47 6.01
CA LYS A 116 1.73 -2.87 4.69
C LYS A 116 3.22 -3.00 4.31
N LEU A 117 4.15 -2.93 5.27
CA LEU A 117 5.57 -3.17 5.04
C LEU A 117 5.84 -4.65 4.75
N VAL A 118 5.28 -5.56 5.55
CA VAL A 118 5.32 -7.02 5.34
C VAL A 118 4.84 -7.37 3.93
N TRP A 119 3.71 -6.80 3.51
CA TRP A 119 3.16 -6.99 2.17
C TRP A 119 4.06 -6.43 1.08
N SER A 120 4.70 -5.28 1.31
CA SER A 120 5.65 -4.68 0.36
C SER A 120 6.88 -5.56 0.16
N VAL A 121 7.36 -6.24 1.21
CA VAL A 121 8.43 -7.24 1.13
C VAL A 121 7.96 -8.47 0.37
N ALA A 122 6.77 -9.00 0.70
CA ALA A 122 6.19 -10.16 0.02
C ALA A 122 6.01 -9.95 -1.48
N MET A 123 5.56 -8.75 -1.86
CA MET A 123 5.36 -8.35 -3.26
C MET A 123 6.67 -7.93 -3.96
N LYS A 124 7.85 -8.00 -3.31
CA LYS A 124 9.12 -7.54 -3.91
C LYS A 124 8.98 -6.12 -4.50
N LYS A 125 8.34 -5.19 -3.77
CA LYS A 125 8.09 -3.82 -4.27
C LYS A 125 9.40 -3.13 -4.63
N ASP A 126 9.39 -2.36 -5.72
CA ASP A 126 10.57 -1.64 -6.20
C ASP A 126 10.87 -0.38 -5.37
N ILE A 127 11.39 -0.59 -4.17
CA ILE A 127 11.82 0.48 -3.28
C ILE A 127 13.13 0.05 -2.63
N LEU A 128 14.05 1.01 -2.46
CA LEU A 128 15.44 0.75 -2.07
C LEU A 128 15.55 -0.13 -0.82
N TRP A 129 14.74 0.16 0.21
CA TRP A 129 14.77 -0.61 1.44
C TRP A 129 14.29 -2.05 1.28
N VAL A 130 13.33 -2.32 0.37
CA VAL A 130 12.88 -3.69 0.07
C VAL A 130 13.96 -4.45 -0.68
N LYS A 131 14.64 -3.82 -1.65
CA LYS A 131 15.77 -4.44 -2.37
C LYS A 131 16.91 -4.79 -1.41
N TRP A 132 17.36 -3.82 -0.63
CA TRP A 132 18.40 -4.02 0.38
C TRP A 132 18.01 -5.13 1.36
N PHE A 133 16.74 -5.14 1.77
CA PHE A 133 16.20 -6.15 2.67
C PHE A 133 16.27 -7.57 2.08
N HIS A 134 15.83 -7.76 0.83
CA HIS A 134 15.90 -9.06 0.14
C HIS A 134 17.36 -9.54 0.01
N VAL A 135 18.29 -8.64 -0.30
CA VAL A 135 19.73 -9.00 -0.43
C VAL A 135 20.35 -9.34 0.93
N LYS A 136 20.07 -8.56 1.98
CA LYS A 136 20.72 -8.72 3.29
C LYS A 136 20.15 -9.87 4.11
N TYR A 137 18.82 -9.97 4.18
CA TYR A 137 18.14 -10.88 5.11
C TYR A 137 17.51 -12.07 4.42
N LEU A 138 16.87 -11.87 3.27
CA LEU A 138 16.05 -12.91 2.64
C LEU A 138 16.87 -13.85 1.75
N LYS A 139 17.94 -13.35 1.12
CA LYS A 139 18.84 -14.11 0.24
C LYS A 139 18.05 -15.05 -0.68
N SER A 140 18.10 -16.36 -0.45
CA SER A 140 17.42 -17.41 -1.21
C SER A 140 16.18 -18.02 -0.52
N THR A 141 15.79 -17.52 0.65
CA THR A 141 14.68 -18.09 1.44
C THR A 141 13.32 -17.53 1.03
N LYS A 142 12.29 -18.38 1.11
CA LYS A 142 10.90 -17.95 0.88
C LYS A 142 10.43 -17.06 2.04
N TRP A 143 9.89 -15.88 1.69
CA TRP A 143 9.42 -14.87 2.66
C TRP A 143 8.51 -15.42 3.78
N TRP A 144 7.53 -16.25 3.40
CA TRP A 144 6.52 -16.77 4.31
C TRP A 144 7.01 -17.90 5.24
N GLU A 145 8.16 -18.49 4.94
CA GLU A 145 8.82 -19.55 5.72
C GLU A 145 10.02 -18.99 6.52
N TYR A 146 10.48 -17.79 6.18
CA TYR A 146 11.62 -17.15 6.83
C TYR A 146 11.41 -16.92 8.33
N LYS A 147 12.37 -17.33 9.15
CA LYS A 147 12.45 -17.01 10.59
C LYS A 147 13.60 -16.03 10.85
N ALA A 148 13.37 -15.08 11.74
CA ALA A 148 14.37 -14.06 12.08
C ALA A 148 15.52 -14.67 12.92
N PRO A 149 16.80 -14.52 12.53
CA PRO A 149 17.93 -14.96 13.34
C PRO A 149 18.00 -14.24 14.70
N PRO A 150 18.58 -14.85 15.75
CA PRO A 150 18.66 -14.24 17.08
C PRO A 150 19.46 -12.91 17.09
N GLY A 151 20.45 -12.75 16.21
CA GLY A 151 21.27 -11.53 16.10
C GLY A 151 20.68 -10.40 15.22
N CYS A 152 19.45 -10.54 14.70
CA CYS A 152 18.87 -9.49 13.86
C CYS A 152 18.31 -8.31 14.69
N SER A 153 18.13 -7.16 14.03
CA SER A 153 17.63 -5.94 14.68
C SER A 153 16.25 -6.15 15.30
N TRP A 154 15.98 -5.45 16.40
CA TRP A 154 14.72 -5.60 17.13
C TRP A 154 13.50 -5.27 16.26
N CYS A 155 13.60 -4.20 15.48
CA CYS A 155 12.58 -3.80 14.50
C CYS A 155 12.27 -4.94 13.54
N TRP A 156 13.30 -5.68 13.11
CA TRP A 156 13.15 -6.80 12.19
C TRP A 156 12.40 -7.98 12.82
N LYS A 157 12.79 -8.37 14.05
CA LYS A 157 12.08 -9.43 14.79
C LYS A 157 10.59 -9.13 14.87
N LYS A 158 10.23 -7.87 15.14
CA LYS A 158 8.83 -7.47 15.25
C LYS A 158 8.07 -7.46 13.93
N ILE A 159 8.71 -7.06 12.81
CA ILE A 159 8.11 -7.20 11.48
C ILE A 159 7.81 -8.67 11.18
N VAL A 160 8.73 -9.58 11.53
CA VAL A 160 8.53 -11.03 11.37
C VAL A 160 7.41 -11.56 12.28
N THR A 161 7.34 -11.13 13.54
CA THR A 161 6.21 -11.49 14.42
C THR A 161 4.87 -11.06 13.82
N ILE A 162 4.78 -9.85 13.27
CA ILE A 162 3.56 -9.35 12.62
C ILE A 162 3.28 -10.13 11.33
N LYS A 163 4.29 -10.51 10.56
CA LYS A 163 4.15 -11.40 9.41
C LYS A 163 3.49 -12.72 9.83
N ASP A 164 3.92 -13.32 10.93
CA ASP A 164 3.38 -14.60 11.39
C ASP A 164 1.93 -14.46 11.86
N VAL A 165 1.61 -13.42 12.64
CA VAL A 165 0.22 -13.10 13.02
C VAL A 165 -0.65 -12.88 11.77
N PHE A 166 -0.13 -12.13 10.80
CA PHE A 166 -0.83 -11.87 9.54
C PHE A 166 -1.03 -13.15 8.73
N LYS A 167 -0.03 -14.03 8.65
CA LYS A 167 -0.12 -15.34 7.99
C LYS A 167 -1.22 -16.18 8.61
N HIS A 168 -1.26 -16.32 9.94
CA HIS A 168 -2.32 -17.05 10.64
C HIS A 168 -3.71 -16.44 10.39
N THR A 169 -3.83 -15.12 10.47
CA THR A 169 -5.11 -14.41 10.24
C THR A 169 -5.60 -14.57 8.81
N MET A 170 -4.70 -14.55 7.83
CA MET A 170 -5.02 -14.76 6.42
C MET A 170 -5.38 -16.22 6.14
N SER A 171 -4.62 -17.19 6.64
CA SER A 171 -4.92 -18.62 6.48
C SER A 171 -6.29 -19.01 7.05
N ALA A 172 -6.73 -18.37 8.14
CA ALA A 172 -8.03 -18.62 8.76
C ALA A 172 -9.21 -17.92 8.06
N SER A 173 -8.97 -16.82 7.34
CA SER A 173 -10.06 -16.01 6.75
C SER A 173 -10.21 -16.17 5.24
N LEU A 174 -9.14 -16.52 4.51
CA LEU A 174 -9.11 -16.64 3.06
C LEU A 174 -8.05 -17.67 2.66
N GLY A 175 -8.48 -18.85 2.17
CA GLY A 175 -7.59 -19.86 1.59
C GLY A 175 -6.69 -19.29 0.50
N PHE A 176 -5.49 -18.88 0.87
CA PHE A 176 -4.48 -18.36 -0.05
C PHE A 176 -3.59 -19.51 -0.50
N THR A 177 -4.10 -20.36 -1.38
CA THR A 177 -3.23 -21.15 -2.26
C THR A 177 -2.55 -20.17 -3.21
N ALA A 178 -1.23 -20.10 -3.12
CA ALA A 178 -0.38 -19.31 -3.98
C ALA A 178 -0.69 -19.60 -5.46
N SER A 179 -1.30 -18.66 -6.19
CA SER A 179 -1.15 -18.51 -7.65
C SER A 179 -2.01 -17.41 -8.27
N HIS A 180 -3.09 -16.93 -7.64
CA HIS A 180 -3.99 -15.96 -8.27
C HIS A 180 -4.34 -14.77 -7.37
N TYR A 181 -4.10 -13.56 -7.88
CA TYR A 181 -4.55 -12.31 -7.29
C TYR A 181 -6.01 -12.07 -7.69
N ILE A 182 -6.89 -11.86 -6.70
CA ILE A 182 -8.26 -11.39 -6.91
C ILE A 182 -8.32 -9.95 -6.39
N VAL A 183 -8.48 -8.98 -7.32
CA VAL A 183 -8.76 -7.58 -6.96
C VAL A 183 -10.25 -7.46 -6.67
N LYS A 184 -10.66 -7.68 -5.41
CA LYS A 184 -11.96 -7.18 -4.95
C LYS A 184 -11.78 -5.75 -4.45
N THR A 185 -12.28 -4.81 -5.27
CA THR A 185 -12.80 -3.48 -4.89
C THR A 185 -12.13 -2.82 -3.69
N GLY A 186 -11.00 -2.16 -3.95
CA GLY A 186 -10.38 -1.22 -3.01
C GLY A 186 -9.46 -0.29 -3.77
N ASN A 187 -9.93 0.93 -4.05
CA ASN A 187 -9.20 2.08 -4.60
C ASN A 187 -7.84 1.77 -5.24
N THR A 188 -7.91 1.19 -6.45
CA THR A 188 -6.76 0.94 -7.33
C THR A 188 -6.12 2.22 -7.85
N LYS A 189 -6.74 3.40 -7.71
CA LYS A 189 -6.23 4.65 -8.30
C LYS A 189 -4.82 5.07 -7.86
N THR A 190 -4.34 4.66 -6.68
CA THR A 190 -3.02 5.11 -6.14
C THR A 190 -1.89 4.07 -6.24
N TYR A 191 -2.21 2.81 -6.53
CA TYR A 191 -1.21 1.73 -6.59
C TYR A 191 -0.57 1.55 -7.97
N PHE A 192 -1.24 2.05 -9.02
CA PHE A 192 -0.78 1.95 -10.42
C PHE A 192 0.33 2.97 -10.74
N TYR A 193 0.32 4.13 -10.06
CA TYR A 193 1.22 5.25 -10.36
C TYR A 193 2.69 4.98 -9.98
N ASN A 194 2.92 4.38 -8.82
CA ASN A 194 4.29 4.15 -8.30
C ASN A 194 4.98 2.89 -8.85
N LEU A 195 4.28 2.06 -9.62
CA LEU A 195 4.88 0.91 -10.32
C LEU A 195 5.29 1.26 -11.76
N ALA A 196 4.71 2.30 -12.35
CA ALA A 196 4.88 2.64 -13.76
C ALA A 196 6.05 3.61 -14.01
N VAL A 197 6.48 4.40 -13.02
CA VAL A 197 7.41 5.53 -13.26
C VAL A 197 8.62 5.51 -12.34
N HIS A 198 9.63 4.77 -12.78
CA HIS A 198 11.02 5.20 -12.71
C HIS A 198 11.71 4.83 -14.04
N PRO A 199 11.62 5.68 -15.07
CA PRO A 199 12.50 5.64 -16.23
C PRO A 199 13.73 6.56 -16.09
N SER A 200 14.03 7.06 -14.89
CA SER A 200 15.16 7.97 -14.66
C SER A 200 16.27 7.28 -13.85
N GLN A 201 17.09 6.50 -14.55
CA GLN A 201 18.55 6.39 -14.41
C GLN A 201 18.98 5.17 -15.24
N ASN A 202 19.73 5.43 -16.31
CA ASN A 202 20.24 4.48 -17.32
C ASN A 202 19.28 4.25 -18.50
N ALA A 203 19.22 5.24 -19.40
CA ALA A 203 18.56 5.19 -20.71
C ALA A 203 19.08 4.05 -21.63
N SER A 204 20.17 3.37 -21.27
CA SER A 204 20.76 2.23 -21.98
C SER A 204 20.24 0.84 -21.53
N GLN A 205 19.49 0.72 -20.43
CA GLN A 205 19.19 -0.60 -19.82
C GLN A 205 17.77 -1.16 -19.98
N ASN A 206 16.83 -0.47 -20.65
CA ASN A 206 15.46 -0.99 -20.83
C ASN A 206 15.02 -1.11 -22.29
N THR A 207 15.84 -1.75 -23.13
CA THR A 207 15.44 -2.24 -24.48
C THR A 207 14.22 -3.16 -24.40
N TRP A 208 14.17 -4.03 -23.38
CA TRP A 208 13.07 -4.99 -23.17
C TRP A 208 11.70 -4.32 -23.00
N ALA A 209 11.60 -3.35 -22.09
CA ALA A 209 10.32 -2.70 -21.81
C ALA A 209 9.84 -1.84 -23.00
N LYS A 210 10.78 -1.21 -23.73
CA LYS A 210 10.47 -0.44 -24.95
C LYS A 210 9.90 -1.34 -26.05
N LYS A 211 10.57 -2.46 -26.35
CA LYS A 211 10.11 -3.45 -27.34
C LYS A 211 8.79 -4.09 -26.93
N PHE A 212 8.61 -4.37 -25.64
CA PHE A 212 7.36 -4.91 -25.11
C PHE A 212 6.17 -3.94 -25.27
N TRP A 213 6.38 -2.65 -25.01
CA TRP A 213 5.36 -1.63 -25.26
C TRP A 213 5.05 -1.47 -26.75
N GLN A 214 6.03 -1.58 -27.63
CA GLN A 214 5.81 -1.58 -29.08
C GLN A 214 4.89 -2.73 -29.47
N PHE A 215 5.20 -3.97 -29.10
CA PHE A 215 4.35 -5.13 -29.41
C PHE A 215 2.91 -5.00 -28.90
N ILE A 216 2.71 -4.38 -27.73
CA ILE A 216 1.37 -4.16 -27.17
C ILE A 216 0.64 -3.03 -27.91
N THR A 217 1.35 -1.97 -28.31
CA THR A 217 0.77 -0.84 -29.04
C THR A 217 0.39 -1.25 -30.47
N ASP A 218 1.19 -2.12 -31.09
CA ASP A 218 0.92 -2.70 -32.40
C ASP A 218 -0.32 -3.60 -32.37
N TRP A 219 -0.52 -4.37 -31.29
CA TRP A 219 -1.69 -5.23 -31.11
C TRP A 219 -2.96 -4.44 -30.71
N TRP A 220 -2.84 -3.46 -29.82
CA TRP A 220 -3.96 -2.66 -29.34
C TRP A 220 -3.59 -1.17 -29.31
N PRO A 221 -3.96 -0.38 -30.32
CA PRO A 221 -3.58 1.03 -30.40
C PRO A 221 -4.33 1.87 -29.35
N PHE A 222 -3.56 2.65 -28.58
CA PHE A 222 -4.05 3.64 -27.61
C PHE A 222 -3.13 4.88 -27.62
N PRO A 223 -3.54 6.02 -27.04
CA PRO A 223 -2.78 7.27 -27.11
C PRO A 223 -1.34 7.10 -26.61
N HIS A 224 -0.39 7.67 -27.35
CA HIS A 224 1.04 7.47 -27.14
C HIS A 224 1.51 7.67 -25.69
N PHE A 225 2.45 6.82 -25.28
CA PHE A 225 3.11 6.88 -23.98
C PHE A 225 3.99 8.12 -23.88
N THR A 226 3.53 9.14 -23.16
CA THR A 226 4.36 10.31 -22.82
C THR A 226 5.27 9.97 -21.63
N PRO A 227 6.54 10.44 -21.60
CA PRO A 227 7.46 10.21 -20.48
C PRO A 227 7.02 10.83 -19.14
N TYR A 228 5.96 11.65 -19.16
CA TYR A 228 5.34 12.21 -17.96
C TYR A 228 4.11 11.39 -17.55
N CYS A 229 4.10 10.90 -16.30
CA CYS A 229 3.08 9.98 -15.76
C CYS A 229 1.67 10.58 -15.73
N ASP A 230 1.58 11.87 -15.40
CA ASP A 230 0.30 12.55 -15.18
C ASP A 230 -0.43 12.86 -16.48
N THR A 231 0.28 12.95 -17.60
CA THR A 231 -0.32 13.16 -18.93
C THR A 231 -0.89 11.86 -19.50
N PHE A 232 -0.24 10.72 -19.27
CA PHE A 232 -0.75 9.41 -19.71
C PHE A 232 -2.03 8.98 -18.99
N THR A 233 -2.10 9.17 -17.67
CA THR A 233 -3.30 8.86 -16.89
C THR A 233 -4.47 9.75 -17.27
N ARG A 234 -4.22 11.05 -17.53
CA ARG A 234 -5.22 11.98 -18.08
C ARG A 234 -5.66 11.56 -19.48
N ALA A 235 -4.74 11.18 -20.36
CA ALA A 235 -5.06 10.71 -21.71
C ALA A 235 -5.94 9.44 -21.70
N LEU A 236 -5.69 8.49 -20.80
CA LEU A 236 -6.53 7.30 -20.62
C LEU A 236 -7.94 7.64 -20.11
N GLN A 237 -8.06 8.65 -19.26
CA GLN A 237 -9.35 9.13 -18.73
C GLN A 237 -10.16 9.91 -19.77
N THR A 238 -9.49 10.70 -20.61
CA THR A 238 -10.11 11.55 -21.64
C THR A 238 -10.31 10.85 -22.98
N MET A 239 -9.91 9.57 -23.12
CA MET A 239 -10.13 8.81 -24.36
C MET A 239 -11.59 8.93 -24.81
N LYS A 240 -11.82 9.24 -26.09
CA LYS A 240 -13.15 9.20 -26.72
C LYS A 240 -13.40 7.78 -27.26
N GLY A 241 -14.56 7.19 -27.01
CA GLY A 241 -14.90 5.84 -27.49
C GLY A 241 -15.91 5.07 -26.63
N LEU A 242 -16.34 3.90 -27.09
CA LEU A 242 -17.27 3.00 -26.40
C LEU A 242 -16.74 2.61 -25.01
N ARG A 243 -17.63 2.55 -24.01
CA ARG A 243 -17.29 2.23 -22.61
C ARG A 243 -16.55 0.89 -22.48
N ASN A 244 -16.90 -0.08 -23.32
CA ASN A 244 -16.33 -1.43 -23.29
C ASN A 244 -14.90 -1.44 -23.86
N TYR A 245 -14.65 -0.68 -24.94
CA TYR A 245 -13.30 -0.45 -25.47
C TYR A 245 -12.40 0.20 -24.41
N LYS A 246 -12.90 1.22 -23.70
CA LYS A 246 -12.14 1.85 -22.61
C LYS A 246 -11.79 0.85 -21.52
N ASN A 247 -12.73 0.03 -21.07
CA ASN A 247 -12.48 -0.97 -20.04
C ASN A 247 -11.42 -1.98 -20.47
N ILE A 248 -11.49 -2.46 -21.72
CA ILE A 248 -10.49 -3.36 -22.30
C ILE A 248 -9.12 -2.68 -22.33
N THR A 249 -9.01 -1.43 -22.80
CA THR A 249 -7.74 -0.71 -22.82
C THR A 249 -7.14 -0.56 -21.42
N HIS A 250 -7.96 -0.28 -20.39
CA HIS A 250 -7.47 -0.23 -19.00
C HIS A 250 -6.93 -1.59 -18.54
N VAL A 251 -7.59 -2.68 -18.90
CA VAL A 251 -7.14 -4.05 -18.58
C VAL A 251 -5.82 -4.38 -19.31
N VAL A 252 -5.72 -4.06 -20.60
CA VAL A 252 -4.51 -4.26 -21.41
C VAL A 252 -3.33 -3.49 -20.81
N VAL A 253 -3.50 -2.18 -20.57
CA VAL A 253 -2.46 -1.33 -19.97
C VAL A 253 -2.06 -1.83 -18.58
N ALA A 254 -3.04 -2.20 -17.74
CA ALA A 254 -2.79 -2.75 -16.41
C ALA A 254 -1.97 -4.05 -16.44
N ALA A 255 -2.34 -4.98 -17.34
CA ALA A 255 -1.66 -6.25 -17.50
C ALA A 255 -0.23 -6.07 -18.03
N THR A 256 -0.04 -5.15 -18.98
CA THR A 256 1.27 -4.79 -19.55
C THR A 256 2.19 -4.21 -18.49
N ILE A 257 1.72 -3.23 -17.71
CA ILE A 257 2.49 -2.65 -16.60
C ILE A 257 2.86 -3.72 -15.57
N TYR A 258 1.90 -4.58 -15.20
CA TYR A 258 2.15 -5.67 -14.26
C TYR A 258 3.20 -6.65 -14.80
N LYS A 259 3.15 -7.01 -16.08
CA LYS A 259 4.12 -7.92 -16.69
C LYS A 259 5.51 -7.31 -16.74
N ILE A 260 5.64 -6.03 -17.11
CA ILE A 260 6.93 -5.31 -17.09
C ILE A 260 7.51 -5.31 -15.68
N TRP A 261 6.70 -4.94 -14.69
CA TRP A 261 7.13 -4.95 -13.30
C TRP A 261 7.56 -6.37 -12.85
N ARG A 262 6.78 -7.40 -13.19
CA ARG A 262 7.08 -8.79 -12.84
C ARG A 262 8.38 -9.26 -13.47
N THR A 263 8.60 -9.02 -14.77
CA THR A 263 9.83 -9.41 -15.48
C THR A 263 11.05 -8.67 -14.93
N ARG A 264 10.91 -7.39 -14.61
CA ARG A 264 11.99 -6.61 -14.00
C ARG A 264 12.33 -7.14 -12.62
N ASN A 265 11.32 -7.49 -11.83
CA ASN A 265 11.51 -8.09 -10.51
C ASN A 265 12.11 -9.50 -10.58
N THR A 266 11.70 -10.35 -11.52
CA THR A 266 12.35 -11.67 -11.69
C THR A 266 13.79 -11.54 -12.14
N LYS A 267 14.12 -10.52 -12.94
CA LYS A 267 15.52 -10.21 -13.30
C LYS A 267 16.33 -9.76 -12.09
N ILE A 268 15.80 -8.83 -11.29
CA ILE A 268 16.49 -8.27 -10.11
C ILE A 268 16.68 -9.32 -9.01
N PHE A 269 15.67 -10.16 -8.76
CA PHE A 269 15.63 -11.02 -7.59
C PHE A 269 15.91 -12.49 -7.87
N ASP A 270 15.60 -12.98 -9.07
CA ASP A 270 15.73 -14.40 -9.42
C ASP A 270 16.77 -14.62 -10.55
N ASN A 271 17.44 -13.54 -11.01
CA ASN A 271 18.39 -13.49 -12.12
C ASN A 271 17.89 -14.14 -13.44
N LYS A 272 16.57 -14.27 -13.58
CA LYS A 272 15.90 -14.85 -14.75
C LYS A 272 15.43 -13.76 -15.68
N VAL A 273 15.89 -13.81 -16.93
CA VAL A 273 15.44 -12.93 -18.01
C VAL A 273 14.41 -13.67 -18.86
N LEU A 274 13.18 -13.19 -18.89
CA LEU A 274 12.16 -13.72 -19.79
C LEU A 274 12.34 -13.12 -21.20
N PRO A 275 12.40 -13.92 -22.27
CA PRO A 275 12.40 -13.40 -23.64
C PRO A 275 11.17 -12.52 -23.91
N GLU A 276 11.36 -11.41 -24.62
CA GLU A 276 10.33 -10.39 -24.90
C GLU A 276 9.11 -11.00 -25.61
N VAL A 277 9.37 -11.81 -26.64
CA VAL A 277 8.35 -12.46 -27.48
C VAL A 277 7.48 -13.43 -26.66
N LEU A 278 8.11 -14.26 -25.83
CA LEU A 278 7.41 -15.20 -24.96
C LEU A 278 6.58 -14.48 -23.90
N GLY A 279 7.12 -13.39 -23.34
CA GLY A 279 6.40 -12.53 -22.41
C GLY A 279 5.15 -11.92 -23.03
N TYR A 280 5.22 -11.51 -24.29
CA TYR A 280 4.12 -10.89 -25.03
C TYR A 280 3.03 -11.93 -25.29
N GLN A 281 3.39 -13.07 -25.87
CA GLN A 281 2.45 -14.16 -26.16
C GLN A 281 1.67 -14.62 -24.91
N GLN A 282 2.36 -14.78 -23.77
CA GLN A 282 1.71 -15.13 -22.50
C GLN A 282 0.73 -14.05 -22.03
N THR A 283 1.09 -12.78 -22.20
CA THR A 283 0.28 -11.65 -21.73
C THR A 283 -0.95 -11.47 -22.62
N ARG A 284 -0.77 -11.53 -23.94
CA ARG A 284 -1.86 -11.53 -24.93
C ARG A 284 -2.84 -12.67 -24.66
N LYS A 285 -2.35 -13.91 -24.53
CA LYS A 285 -3.19 -15.08 -24.24
C LYS A 285 -3.98 -14.91 -22.94
N HIS A 286 -3.35 -14.42 -21.88
CA HIS A 286 -4.03 -14.22 -20.59
C HIS A 286 -5.10 -13.12 -20.65
N ILE A 287 -4.83 -12.01 -21.37
CA ILE A 287 -5.81 -10.93 -21.56
C ILE A 287 -7.00 -11.44 -22.37
N ILE A 288 -6.75 -12.14 -23.49
CA ILE A 288 -7.79 -12.73 -24.35
C ILE A 288 -8.67 -13.68 -23.54
N GLN A 289 -8.09 -14.64 -22.83
CA GLN A 289 -8.84 -15.60 -22.03
C GLN A 289 -9.73 -14.93 -20.97
N ARG A 290 -9.23 -13.87 -20.31
CA ARG A 290 -10.03 -13.13 -19.32
C ARG A 290 -11.16 -12.33 -19.94
N ILE A 291 -10.95 -11.70 -21.09
CA ILE A 291 -11.98 -10.92 -21.77
C ILE A 291 -13.05 -11.84 -22.35
N LEU A 292 -12.66 -13.00 -22.93
CA LEU A 292 -13.61 -14.02 -23.38
C LEU A 292 -14.47 -14.55 -22.22
N LEU A 293 -13.86 -14.83 -21.06
CA LEU A 293 -14.60 -15.25 -19.87
C LEU A 293 -15.52 -14.16 -19.30
N LEU A 294 -15.12 -12.89 -19.38
CA LEU A 294 -16.02 -11.79 -19.02
C LEU A 294 -17.17 -11.64 -20.02
N ASN A 295 -16.92 -11.90 -21.31
CA ASN A 295 -17.96 -11.87 -22.33
C ASN A 295 -18.96 -13.01 -22.22
N THR A 296 -18.54 -14.23 -21.86
CA THR A 296 -19.48 -15.33 -21.63
C THR A 296 -20.45 -15.04 -20.48
N ILE A 297 -20.05 -14.21 -19.51
CA ILE A 297 -20.87 -13.81 -18.37
C ILE A 297 -21.74 -12.58 -18.70
N SER A 298 -21.19 -11.56 -19.37
CA SER A 298 -21.89 -10.28 -19.55
C SER A 298 -22.49 -10.03 -20.94
N ARG A 299 -22.05 -10.76 -21.98
CA ARG A 299 -22.33 -10.54 -23.42
C ARG A 299 -22.09 -9.11 -23.93
N GLN A 300 -21.35 -8.29 -23.18
CA GLN A 300 -21.17 -6.86 -23.49
C GLN A 300 -19.97 -6.57 -24.42
N TYR A 301 -19.11 -7.55 -24.71
CA TYR A 301 -17.83 -7.33 -25.38
C TYR A 301 -17.75 -7.91 -26.79
N GLU A 302 -18.85 -8.43 -27.34
CA GLU A 302 -18.90 -9.07 -28.68
C GLU A 302 -18.31 -8.18 -29.78
N SER A 303 -18.69 -6.90 -29.84
CA SER A 303 -18.17 -5.95 -30.84
C SER A 303 -16.67 -5.66 -30.75
N CYS A 304 -16.01 -6.06 -29.66
CA CYS A 304 -14.58 -5.84 -29.43
C CYS A 304 -13.77 -7.14 -29.51
N ILE A 305 -14.41 -8.32 -29.58
CA ILE A 305 -13.73 -9.62 -29.62
C ILE A 305 -12.98 -9.82 -30.94
N ASP A 306 -13.57 -9.43 -32.07
CA ASP A 306 -12.93 -9.59 -33.38
C ASP A 306 -11.63 -8.78 -33.47
N LYS A 307 -11.62 -7.57 -32.89
CA LYS A 307 -10.42 -6.73 -32.78
C LYS A 307 -9.41 -7.24 -31.76
N LEU A 308 -9.83 -8.06 -30.79
CA LEU A 308 -8.97 -8.63 -29.77
C LEU A 308 -8.24 -9.88 -30.27
N LEU A 309 -8.89 -10.63 -31.18
CA LEU A 309 -8.41 -11.90 -31.73
C LEU A 309 -7.54 -11.72 -32.99
N GLY A 310 -7.70 -10.62 -33.74
CA GLY A 310 -6.71 -10.17 -34.75
C GLY A 310 -5.34 -9.93 -34.12
#